data_AF-A0A7K3W5D2-F1
#
_entry.id   AF-A0A7K3W5D2-F1
#
_cell.length_a   1.000
_cell.length_b   1.000
_cell.length_c   1.000
_cell.angle_alpha   90.00
_cell.angle_beta   90.00
_cell.angle_gamma   90.00
#
_symmetry.space_group_name_H-M   'P 1'
#
loop_
_entity.id
_entity.type
_entity.pdbx_description
1 polymer ?
#
loop_
_entity_poly.entity_id
_entity_poly.type
_entity_poly.pdbx_seq_one_letter_code
_entity_poly.pdbx_strand_id
1 'polypeptide(L)'
;MIEWIRAFTPVAAVLITLVGGWLVGQRVSDRWERTKKQRELDLASLADLYRAYGEFYAIWKTWNAHCSKEGADPSAPADLPWVLLGRATAAEGTIEALLVKVTTERILTDSQVDALAALRQSYRVLRSAIRHGRQLNWGYSAHPQYTALKGLQTYVARLLAESPGSHPEAGLAARQFARTTANSYEQRWPQVAAEIGVFFPDGAADANRSPLPHRYGRPGPLS
;
A
#
# COMPACT_ATOMS: atom_id res chain seq x y z
N MET A 1 -7.59 -34.47 60.53
CA MET A 1 -7.05 -34.58 59.16
C MET A 1 -8.11 -34.28 58.09
N ILE A 2 -9.32 -34.85 58.19
CA ILE A 2 -10.41 -34.65 57.19
C ILE A 2 -10.95 -33.20 57.13
N GLU A 3 -11.02 -32.48 58.25
CA GLU A 3 -11.51 -31.08 58.26
C GLU A 3 -10.60 -30.10 57.50
N TRP A 4 -9.28 -30.28 57.58
CA TRP A 4 -8.30 -29.46 56.87
C TRP A 4 -8.43 -29.57 55.34
N ILE A 5 -8.78 -30.76 54.85
CA ILE A 5 -8.99 -31.00 53.41
C ILE A 5 -10.20 -30.20 52.91
N ARG A 6 -11.30 -30.17 53.69
CA ARG A 6 -12.52 -29.44 53.32
C ARG A 6 -12.32 -27.92 53.30
N ALA A 7 -11.50 -27.38 54.18
CA ALA A 7 -11.17 -25.95 54.21
C ALA A 7 -10.25 -25.53 53.05
N PHE A 8 -9.38 -26.41 52.56
CA PHE A 8 -8.42 -26.10 51.50
C PHE A 8 -9.04 -26.09 50.09
N THR A 9 -10.04 -26.93 49.83
CA THR A 9 -10.68 -27.05 48.51
C THR A 9 -11.20 -25.72 47.93
N PRO A 10 -11.97 -24.89 48.66
CA PRO A 10 -12.45 -23.61 48.11
C PRO A 10 -11.33 -22.61 47.85
N VAL A 11 -10.29 -22.59 48.69
CA VAL A 11 -9.13 -21.69 48.51
C VAL A 11 -8.36 -22.08 47.24
N ALA A 12 -8.09 -23.37 47.05
CA ALA A 12 -7.44 -23.86 45.85
C ALA A 12 -8.24 -23.53 44.58
N ALA A 13 -9.57 -23.69 44.63
CA ALA A 13 -10.43 -23.34 43.50
C ALA A 13 -10.35 -21.85 43.14
N VAL A 14 -10.45 -20.94 44.12
CA VAL A 14 -10.33 -19.49 43.88
C VAL A 14 -8.97 -19.13 43.31
N LEU A 15 -7.88 -19.70 43.84
CA LEU A 15 -6.53 -19.46 43.33
C LEU A 15 -6.37 -19.93 41.88
N ILE A 16 -6.88 -21.13 41.55
CA ILE A 16 -6.84 -21.66 40.18
C ILE A 16 -7.65 -20.75 39.25
N THR A 17 -8.84 -20.29 39.65
CA THR A 17 -9.65 -19.38 38.85
C THR A 17 -8.96 -18.03 38.64
N LEU A 18 -8.32 -17.49 39.68
CA LEU A 18 -7.65 -16.19 39.61
C LEU A 18 -6.40 -16.25 38.72
N VAL A 19 -5.58 -17.29 38.87
CA VAL A 19 -4.41 -17.52 38.01
C VAL A 19 -4.83 -17.83 36.57
N GLY A 20 -5.86 -18.67 36.38
CA GLY A 20 -6.39 -18.99 35.06
C GLY A 20 -6.95 -17.75 34.35
N GLY A 21 -7.76 -16.96 35.05
CA GLY A 21 -8.30 -15.70 34.54
C GLY A 21 -7.20 -14.69 34.20
N TRP A 22 -6.16 -14.60 35.04
CA TRP A 22 -5.01 -13.74 34.79
C TRP A 22 -4.22 -14.17 33.54
N LEU A 23 -3.90 -15.45 33.39
CA LEU A 23 -3.16 -15.96 32.23
C LEU A 23 -3.93 -15.79 30.92
N VAL A 24 -5.24 -16.03 30.93
CA VAL A 24 -6.10 -15.78 29.75
C VAL A 24 -6.17 -14.29 29.46
N GLY A 25 -6.36 -13.45 30.49
CA GLY A 25 -6.40 -12.00 30.37
C GLY A 25 -5.13 -11.43 29.74
N GLN A 26 -3.96 -11.86 30.21
CA GLN A 26 -2.68 -11.44 29.64
C GLN A 26 -2.54 -11.81 28.17
N ARG A 27 -2.84 -13.06 27.80
CA ARG A 27 -2.72 -13.51 26.39
C ARG A 27 -3.67 -12.75 25.46
N VAL A 28 -4.89 -12.48 25.90
CA VAL A 28 -5.87 -11.71 25.12
C VAL A 28 -5.43 -10.25 25.00
N SER A 29 -4.98 -9.64 26.10
CA SER A 29 -4.48 -8.27 26.13
C SER A 29 -3.27 -8.09 25.21
N ASP A 30 -2.29 -8.99 25.29
CA ASP A 30 -1.09 -8.95 24.45
C ASP A 30 -1.42 -9.06 22.96
N ARG A 31 -2.34 -9.97 22.61
CA ARG A 31 -2.78 -10.13 21.22
C ARG A 31 -3.49 -8.88 20.72
N TRP A 32 -4.35 -8.30 21.54
CA TRP A 32 -5.06 -7.06 21.21
C TRP A 32 -4.11 -5.89 20.99
N GLU A 33 -3.13 -5.72 21.88
CA GLU A 33 -2.14 -4.65 21.78
C GLU A 33 -1.28 -4.79 20.51
N ARG A 34 -0.86 -6.01 20.17
CA ARG A 34 -0.14 -6.27 18.92
C ARG A 34 -0.99 -5.94 17.68
N THR A 35 -2.25 -6.37 17.65
CA THR A 35 -3.15 -6.04 16.53
C THR A 35 -3.41 -4.54 16.43
N LYS A 36 -3.55 -3.84 17.56
CA LYS A 36 -3.72 -2.39 17.58
C LYS A 36 -2.49 -1.67 17.02
N LYS A 37 -1.29 -2.02 17.49
CA LYS A 37 -0.03 -1.44 16.99
C LYS A 37 0.16 -1.69 15.50
N GLN A 38 -0.16 -2.89 15.02
CA GLN A 38 -0.07 -3.19 13.59
C GLN A 38 -1.02 -2.30 12.77
N ARG A 39 -2.27 -2.10 13.22
CA ARG A 39 -3.22 -1.20 12.55
C ARG A 39 -2.73 0.24 12.53
N GLU A 40 -2.13 0.72 13.61
CA GLU A 40 -1.54 2.07 13.67
C GLU A 40 -0.41 2.22 12.62
N LEU A 41 0.44 1.19 12.49
CA LEU A 41 1.49 1.15 11.48
C LEU A 41 0.93 1.07 10.04
N ASP A 42 -0.15 0.32 9.80
CA ASP A 42 -0.81 0.21 8.50
C ASP A 42 -1.46 1.56 8.11
N LEU A 43 -2.12 2.24 9.06
CA LEU A 43 -2.69 3.58 8.85
C LEU A 43 -1.61 4.62 8.52
N ALA A 44 -0.44 4.54 9.17
CA ALA A 44 0.70 5.39 8.84
C ALA A 44 1.18 5.15 7.40
N SER A 45 1.33 3.88 6.98
CA SER A 45 1.69 3.53 5.59
C SER A 45 0.68 4.07 4.57
N LEU A 46 -0.61 3.98 4.90
CA LEU A 46 -1.68 4.48 4.03
C LEU A 46 -1.60 6.00 3.88
N ALA A 47 -1.35 6.72 4.98
CA ALA A 47 -1.15 8.17 4.97
C ALA A 47 0.08 8.56 4.12
N ASP A 48 1.17 7.81 4.19
CA ASP A 48 2.36 8.03 3.38
C ASP A 48 2.10 7.79 1.89
N LEU A 49 1.34 6.74 1.54
CA LEU A 49 0.90 6.49 0.17
C LEU A 49 0.08 7.66 -0.39
N TYR A 50 -0.88 8.17 0.39
CA TYR A 50 -1.72 9.30 -0.02
C TYR A 50 -0.92 10.60 -0.15
N ARG A 51 0.03 10.84 0.77
CA ARG A 51 0.94 11.99 0.67
C ARG A 51 1.80 11.91 -0.58
N ALA A 52 2.38 10.74 -0.88
CA ALA A 52 3.16 10.53 -2.09
C ALA A 52 2.32 10.76 -3.37
N TYR A 53 1.05 10.34 -3.37
CA TYR A 53 0.15 10.57 -4.50
C TYR A 53 -0.17 12.06 -4.70
N GLY A 54 -0.51 12.77 -3.62
CA GLY A 54 -0.75 14.21 -3.68
C GLY A 54 0.49 14.97 -4.16
N GLU A 55 1.66 14.57 -3.69
CA GLU A 55 2.94 15.15 -4.08
C GLU A 55 3.26 14.89 -5.55
N PHE A 56 3.08 13.65 -6.02
CA PHE A 56 3.20 13.29 -7.44
C PHE A 56 2.31 14.20 -8.30
N TYR A 57 1.04 14.37 -7.92
CA TYR A 57 0.09 15.18 -8.68
C TYR A 57 0.51 16.65 -8.73
N ALA A 58 0.91 17.22 -7.60
CA ALA A 58 1.36 18.61 -7.51
C ALA A 58 2.59 18.86 -8.39
N ILE A 59 3.59 17.97 -8.34
CA ILE A 59 4.79 18.07 -9.17
C ILE A 59 4.42 17.95 -10.65
N TRP A 60 3.63 16.94 -11.03
CA TRP A 60 3.23 16.73 -12.43
C TRP A 60 2.55 17.97 -13.01
N LYS A 61 1.56 18.55 -12.31
CA LYS A 61 0.82 19.71 -12.81
C LYS A 61 1.72 20.95 -12.92
N THR A 62 2.60 21.16 -11.95
CA THR A 62 3.57 22.26 -11.96
C THR A 62 4.56 22.11 -13.12
N TRP A 63 5.08 20.90 -13.32
CA TRP A 63 6.03 20.59 -14.38
C TRP A 63 5.41 20.75 -15.78
N ASN A 64 4.21 20.22 -16.00
CA ASN A 64 3.52 20.41 -17.27
C ASN A 64 3.23 21.89 -17.55
N ALA A 65 2.83 22.68 -16.54
CA ALA A 65 2.64 24.12 -16.69
C ALA A 65 3.93 24.86 -17.06
N HIS A 66 5.07 24.47 -16.46
CA HIS A 66 6.38 25.02 -16.80
C HIS A 66 6.78 24.73 -18.26
N CYS A 67 6.49 23.53 -18.76
CA CYS A 67 6.83 23.14 -20.14
C CYS A 67 5.79 23.57 -21.20
N SER A 68 4.57 23.98 -20.83
CA SER A 68 3.46 24.21 -21.78
C SER A 68 3.46 25.61 -22.43
N LYS A 69 4.25 26.55 -21.94
CA LYS A 69 4.42 27.85 -22.59
C LYS A 69 5.52 27.74 -23.64
N GLU A 70 5.32 28.29 -24.84
CA GLU A 70 6.28 28.35 -25.97
C GLU A 70 7.52 29.25 -25.67
N GLY A 71 8.05 29.13 -24.47
CA GLY A 71 9.03 29.99 -23.83
C GLY A 71 8.78 29.86 -22.35
N ALA A 72 9.79 29.39 -21.58
CA ALA A 72 9.68 29.27 -20.13
C ALA A 72 9.06 30.55 -19.56
N ASP A 73 8.06 30.39 -18.69
CA ASP A 73 7.47 31.54 -18.00
C ASP A 73 8.60 32.39 -17.42
N PRO A 74 8.82 33.64 -17.86
CA PRO A 74 9.94 34.44 -17.39
C PRO A 74 9.85 34.73 -15.88
N SER A 75 8.68 34.55 -15.26
CA SER A 75 8.52 34.62 -13.81
C SER A 75 8.79 33.31 -13.07
N ALA A 76 8.97 32.19 -13.77
CA ALA A 76 9.31 30.93 -13.11
C ALA A 76 10.75 30.98 -12.57
N PRO A 77 10.99 30.51 -11.34
CA PRO A 77 12.34 30.40 -10.81
C PRO A 77 13.22 29.53 -11.72
N ALA A 78 14.46 29.97 -11.98
CA ALA A 78 15.40 29.25 -12.84
C ALA A 78 15.78 27.86 -12.29
N ASP A 79 15.67 27.66 -10.98
CA ASP A 79 15.95 26.42 -10.27
C ASP A 79 14.73 25.49 -10.15
N LEU A 80 13.56 25.89 -10.66
CA LEU A 80 12.32 25.11 -10.58
C LEU A 80 12.47 23.64 -11.04
N PRO A 81 13.16 23.32 -12.16
CA PRO A 81 13.37 21.93 -12.56
C PRO A 81 14.12 21.10 -11.51
N TRP A 82 15.13 21.67 -10.86
CA TRP A 82 15.91 20.99 -9.82
C TRP A 82 15.08 20.78 -8.55
N VAL A 83 14.30 21.78 -8.15
CA VAL A 83 13.36 21.68 -7.02
C VAL A 83 12.33 20.58 -7.26
N LEU A 84 11.70 20.56 -8.44
CA LEU A 84 10.71 19.53 -8.78
C LEU A 84 11.34 18.14 -8.91
N LEU A 85 12.57 18.04 -9.41
CA LEU A 85 13.31 16.77 -9.47
C LEU A 85 13.60 16.21 -8.07
N GLY A 86 14.01 17.05 -7.13
CA GLY A 86 14.24 16.66 -5.74
C GLY A 86 12.96 16.15 -5.08
N ARG A 87 11.85 16.87 -5.27
CA ARG A 87 10.51 16.46 -4.78
C ARG A 87 10.03 15.15 -5.40
N ALA A 88 10.20 14.97 -6.71
CA ALA A 88 9.85 13.72 -7.40
C ALA A 88 10.67 12.53 -6.89
N THR A 89 11.96 12.75 -6.62
CA THR A 89 12.85 11.74 -6.05
C THR A 89 12.43 11.36 -4.62
N ALA A 90 12.02 12.33 -3.80
CA ALA A 90 11.51 12.07 -2.45
C ALA A 90 10.18 11.28 -2.47
N ALA A 91 9.26 11.63 -3.38
CA ALA A 91 8.01 10.90 -3.57
C ALA A 91 8.27 9.44 -4.03
N GLU A 92 9.19 9.23 -4.98
CA GLU A 92 9.64 7.89 -5.38
C GLU A 92 10.27 7.12 -4.21
N GLY A 93 11.12 7.75 -3.41
CA GLY A 93 11.74 7.16 -2.22
C GLY A 93 10.71 6.73 -1.16
N THR A 94 9.62 7.49 -1.02
CA THR A 94 8.50 7.11 -0.14
C THR A 94 7.83 5.81 -0.63
N ILE A 95 7.64 5.67 -1.93
CA ILE A 95 7.11 4.43 -2.52
C ILE A 95 8.09 3.27 -2.30
N GLU A 96 9.39 3.46 -2.52
CA GLU A 96 10.40 2.41 -2.27
C GLU A 96 10.39 1.94 -0.81
N ALA A 97 10.28 2.85 0.16
CA ALA A 97 10.17 2.52 1.57
C ALA A 97 8.89 1.70 1.88
N LEU A 98 7.76 2.09 1.28
CA LEU A 98 6.51 1.33 1.39
C LEU A 98 6.65 -0.08 0.80
N LEU A 99 7.36 -0.25 -0.32
CA LEU A 99 7.61 -1.56 -0.91
C LEU A 99 8.40 -2.48 0.02
N VAL A 100 9.46 -1.98 0.66
CA VAL A 100 10.23 -2.75 1.65
C VAL A 100 9.28 -3.26 2.73
N LYS A 101 8.50 -2.35 3.33
CA LYS A 101 7.56 -2.70 4.40
C LYS A 101 6.55 -3.77 3.96
N VAL A 102 5.88 -3.55 2.82
CA VAL A 102 4.84 -4.46 2.33
C VAL A 102 5.41 -5.85 2.04
N THR A 103 6.61 -5.93 1.46
CA THR A 103 7.27 -7.20 1.13
C THR A 103 7.85 -7.93 2.34
N THR A 104 8.19 -7.23 3.42
CA THR A 104 8.64 -7.86 4.68
C THR A 104 7.50 -8.24 5.60
N GLU A 105 6.35 -7.60 5.49
CA GLU A 105 5.20 -7.84 6.37
C GLU A 105 4.16 -8.79 5.79
N ARG A 106 4.17 -9.04 4.48
CA ARG A 106 3.09 -9.78 3.79
C ARG A 106 3.61 -10.80 2.79
N ILE A 107 3.02 -12.00 2.83
CA ILE A 107 3.11 -12.96 1.73
C ILE A 107 2.22 -12.46 0.60
N LEU A 108 2.83 -12.05 -0.51
CA LEU A 108 2.13 -11.44 -1.65
C LEU A 108 1.88 -12.48 -2.75
N THR A 109 0.77 -12.34 -3.46
CA THR A 109 0.53 -13.02 -4.73
C THR A 109 1.36 -12.40 -5.85
N ASP A 110 1.54 -13.13 -6.95
CA ASP A 110 2.23 -12.59 -8.13
C ASP A 110 1.57 -11.30 -8.65
N SER A 111 0.25 -11.25 -8.69
CA SER A 111 -0.49 -10.04 -9.10
C SER A 111 -0.27 -8.85 -8.18
N GLN A 112 -0.12 -9.07 -6.88
CA GLN A 112 0.19 -8.01 -5.91
C GLN A 112 1.62 -7.50 -6.09
N VAL A 113 2.58 -8.42 -6.31
CA VAL A 113 3.97 -8.06 -6.62
C VAL A 113 4.05 -7.22 -7.91
N ASP A 114 3.32 -7.63 -8.94
CA ASP A 114 3.30 -6.93 -10.22
C ASP A 114 2.64 -5.55 -10.11
N ALA A 115 1.55 -5.44 -9.33
CA ALA A 115 0.91 -4.15 -9.05
C ALA A 115 1.85 -3.18 -8.31
N LEU A 116 2.59 -3.65 -7.31
CA LEU A 116 3.57 -2.85 -6.58
C LEU A 116 4.73 -2.40 -7.49
N ALA A 117 5.23 -3.29 -8.34
CA ALA A 117 6.27 -2.98 -9.31
C ALA A 117 5.80 -1.93 -10.34
N ALA A 118 4.58 -2.10 -10.87
CA ALA A 118 3.97 -1.15 -11.79
C ALA A 118 3.72 0.22 -11.14
N LEU A 119 3.27 0.25 -9.88
CA LEU A 119 3.10 1.49 -9.12
C LEU A 119 4.43 2.22 -8.98
N ARG A 120 5.51 1.52 -8.61
CA ARG A 120 6.85 2.11 -8.53
C ARG A 120 7.30 2.71 -9.86
N GLN A 121 7.12 1.98 -10.97
CA GLN A 121 7.49 2.50 -12.30
C GLN A 121 6.70 3.78 -12.64
N SER A 122 5.42 3.89 -12.27
CA SER A 122 4.62 5.09 -12.53
C SER A 122 5.21 6.36 -11.90
N TYR A 123 5.80 6.28 -10.70
CA TYR A 123 6.50 7.40 -10.06
C TYR A 123 7.80 7.77 -10.79
N ARG A 124 8.52 6.76 -11.28
CA ARG A 124 9.76 6.96 -12.06
C ARG A 124 9.51 7.68 -13.37
N VAL A 125 8.34 7.50 -14.00
CA VAL A 125 7.98 8.22 -15.22
C VAL A 125 8.03 9.73 -14.99
N LEU A 126 7.50 10.24 -13.87
CA LEU A 126 7.53 11.67 -13.56
C LEU A 126 8.96 12.19 -13.37
N ARG A 127 9.78 11.50 -12.58
CA ARG A 127 11.19 11.88 -12.40
C ARG A 127 11.96 11.87 -13.72
N SER A 128 11.71 10.86 -14.56
CA SER A 128 12.28 10.75 -15.90
C SER A 128 11.82 11.89 -16.81
N ALA A 129 10.54 12.24 -16.78
CA ALA A 129 9.98 13.35 -17.57
C ALA A 129 10.69 14.68 -17.23
N ILE A 130 10.85 14.98 -15.93
CA ILE A 130 11.56 16.17 -15.45
C ILE A 130 13.02 16.17 -15.92
N ARG A 131 13.74 15.06 -15.71
CA ARG A 131 15.16 14.94 -16.07
C ARG A 131 15.42 15.15 -17.56
N HIS A 132 14.49 14.74 -18.42
CA HIS A 132 14.63 14.87 -19.87
C HIS A 132 13.95 16.12 -20.44
N GLY A 133 13.43 17.04 -19.61
CA GLY A 133 12.80 18.26 -20.12
C GLY A 133 11.48 18.00 -20.86
N ARG A 134 10.77 16.91 -20.57
CA ARG A 134 9.55 16.49 -21.30
C ARG A 134 8.32 16.55 -20.42
N GLN A 135 7.20 16.94 -20.99
CA GLN A 135 5.90 16.81 -20.34
C GLN A 135 5.46 15.35 -20.23
N LEU A 136 4.64 15.05 -19.22
CA LEU A 136 3.95 13.75 -19.13
C LEU A 136 2.80 13.63 -20.14
N ASN A 137 2.25 14.76 -20.61
CA ASN A 137 1.17 14.82 -21.61
C ASN A 137 -0.12 14.04 -21.28
N TRP A 138 -0.43 13.82 -19.99
CA TRP A 138 -1.71 13.22 -19.59
C TRP A 138 -2.84 14.27 -19.66
N GLY A 139 -3.21 14.66 -20.88
CA GLY A 139 -4.07 15.82 -21.15
C GLY A 139 -5.55 15.65 -20.79
N TYR A 140 -5.99 14.45 -20.44
CA TYR A 140 -7.39 14.15 -20.14
C TYR A 140 -7.54 13.12 -19.03
N SER A 141 -8.71 13.09 -18.38
CA SER A 141 -8.96 12.24 -17.21
C SER A 141 -8.91 10.74 -17.51
N ALA A 142 -9.22 10.35 -18.75
CA ALA A 142 -9.16 8.97 -19.24
C ALA A 142 -7.81 8.57 -19.85
N HIS A 143 -6.77 9.40 -19.72
CA HIS A 143 -5.46 9.09 -20.31
C HIS A 143 -4.91 7.79 -19.73
N PRO A 144 -4.55 6.77 -20.55
CA PRO A 144 -4.31 5.40 -20.06
C PRO A 144 -3.29 5.28 -18.92
N GLN A 145 -2.20 6.05 -18.98
CA GLN A 145 -1.21 6.08 -17.91
C GLN A 145 -1.77 6.71 -16.63
N TYR A 146 -2.53 7.79 -16.73
CA TYR A 146 -3.07 8.48 -15.55
C TYR A 146 -4.11 7.63 -14.82
N THR A 147 -4.98 6.98 -15.57
CA THR A 147 -5.98 6.05 -15.05
C THR A 147 -5.33 4.79 -14.48
N ALA A 148 -4.31 4.23 -15.14
CA ALA A 148 -3.52 3.12 -14.59
C ALA A 148 -2.87 3.49 -13.25
N LEU A 149 -2.29 4.69 -13.13
CA LEU A 149 -1.72 5.19 -11.87
C LEU A 149 -2.80 5.23 -10.77
N LYS A 150 -3.99 5.77 -11.05
CA LYS A 150 -5.10 5.79 -10.08
C LYS A 150 -5.53 4.39 -9.66
N GLY A 151 -5.67 3.49 -10.62
CA GLY A 151 -6.04 2.09 -10.39
C GLY A 151 -5.05 1.40 -9.47
N LEU A 152 -3.75 1.49 -9.80
CA LEU A 152 -2.67 0.94 -8.98
C LEU A 152 -2.62 1.56 -7.59
N GLN A 153 -2.79 2.88 -7.48
CA GLN A 153 -2.87 3.57 -6.19
C GLN A 153 -4.01 3.04 -5.32
N THR A 154 -5.19 2.90 -5.90
CA THR A 154 -6.39 2.38 -5.20
C THR A 154 -6.18 0.94 -4.76
N TYR A 155 -5.60 0.13 -5.64
CA TYR A 155 -5.29 -1.27 -5.36
C TYR A 155 -4.30 -1.43 -4.20
N VAL A 156 -3.19 -0.67 -4.24
CA VAL A 156 -2.18 -0.73 -3.17
C VAL A 156 -2.71 -0.13 -1.87
N ALA A 157 -3.55 0.91 -1.92
CA ALA A 157 -4.24 1.43 -0.74
C ALA A 157 -5.13 0.35 -0.10
N ARG A 158 -5.87 -0.41 -0.90
CA ARG A 158 -6.67 -1.56 -0.42
C ARG A 158 -5.78 -2.64 0.20
N LEU A 159 -4.67 -2.97 -0.47
CA LEU A 159 -3.68 -3.94 0.03
C LEU A 159 -3.12 -3.52 1.40
N LEU A 160 -2.81 -2.24 1.60
CA LEU A 160 -2.34 -1.70 2.88
C LEU A 160 -3.42 -1.68 3.97
N ALA A 161 -4.67 -1.41 3.60
CA ALA A 161 -5.79 -1.36 4.53
C ALA A 161 -6.22 -2.75 5.04
N GLU A 162 -5.98 -3.80 4.26
CA GLU A 162 -6.18 -5.18 4.71
C GLU A 162 -5.19 -5.51 5.83
N SER A 163 -5.63 -6.19 6.89
CA SER A 163 -4.71 -6.62 7.95
C SER A 163 -3.68 -7.60 7.38
N PRO A 164 -2.38 -7.45 7.69
CA PRO A 164 -1.38 -8.40 7.24
C PRO A 164 -1.72 -9.79 7.80
N GLY A 165 -1.66 -10.79 6.94
CA GLY A 165 -1.85 -12.19 7.30
C GLY A 165 -0.59 -12.73 7.96
N SER A 166 0.01 -13.73 7.33
CA SER A 166 1.30 -14.28 7.77
C SER A 166 2.46 -13.42 7.28
N HIS A 167 3.49 -13.31 8.12
CA HIS A 167 4.77 -12.72 7.73
C HIS A 167 5.57 -13.71 6.87
N PRO A 168 6.19 -13.27 5.78
CA PRO A 168 7.08 -14.10 4.97
C PRO A 168 8.37 -14.40 5.72
N GLU A 169 9.00 -15.54 5.41
CA GLU A 169 10.39 -15.78 5.77
C GLU A 169 11.31 -14.79 5.05
N ALA A 170 12.47 -14.49 5.64
CA ALA A 170 13.41 -13.48 5.11
C ALA A 170 13.79 -13.71 3.63
N GLY A 171 14.00 -14.98 3.22
CA GLY A 171 14.32 -15.31 1.84
C GLY A 171 13.16 -15.05 0.86
N LEU A 172 11.92 -15.23 1.29
CA LEU A 172 10.74 -14.93 0.47
C LEU A 172 10.55 -13.41 0.37
N ALA A 173 10.66 -12.68 1.48
CA ALA A 173 10.60 -11.22 1.51
C ALA A 173 11.63 -10.58 0.56
N ALA A 174 12.88 -11.07 0.60
CA ALA A 174 13.94 -10.58 -0.29
C ALA A 174 13.63 -10.82 -1.77
N ARG A 175 13.07 -11.99 -2.14
CA ARG A 175 12.65 -12.29 -3.52
C ARG A 175 11.49 -11.42 -3.98
N GLN A 176 10.49 -11.24 -3.12
CA GLN A 176 9.37 -10.34 -3.40
C GLN A 176 9.88 -8.91 -3.63
N PHE A 177 10.73 -8.41 -2.73
CA PHE A 177 11.30 -7.07 -2.84
C PHE A 177 12.13 -6.88 -4.13
N ALA A 178 13.01 -7.84 -4.43
CA ALA A 178 13.80 -7.82 -5.67
C ALA A 178 12.92 -7.79 -6.92
N ARG A 179 11.81 -8.55 -6.95
CA ARG A 179 10.87 -8.53 -8.08
C ARG A 179 10.08 -7.23 -8.14
N THR A 180 9.62 -6.68 -7.01
CA THR A 180 8.92 -5.38 -6.99
C THR A 180 9.80 -4.22 -7.45
N THR A 181 11.12 -4.32 -7.25
CA THR A 181 12.08 -3.28 -7.62
C THR A 181 12.78 -3.53 -8.96
N ALA A 182 12.40 -4.60 -9.67
CA ALA A 182 12.88 -4.86 -11.02
C ALA A 182 12.36 -3.80 -12.01
N ASN A 183 13.14 -3.54 -13.07
CA ASN A 183 12.76 -2.62 -14.15
C ASN A 183 11.90 -3.28 -15.25
N SER A 184 11.40 -4.49 -15.00
CA SER A 184 10.67 -5.31 -15.98
C SER A 184 9.41 -4.64 -16.56
N TYR A 185 8.84 -3.67 -15.83
CA TYR A 185 7.60 -3.00 -16.21
C TYR A 185 7.79 -1.57 -16.73
N GLU A 186 9.02 -1.09 -16.93
CA GLU A 186 9.29 0.31 -17.29
C GLU A 186 8.45 0.83 -18.46
N GLN A 187 8.28 0.01 -19.51
CA GLN A 187 7.47 0.36 -20.68
C GLN A 187 6.02 -0.14 -20.64
N ARG A 188 5.69 -1.04 -19.71
CA ARG A 188 4.43 -1.80 -19.73
C ARG A 188 3.58 -1.68 -18.45
N TRP A 189 3.94 -0.80 -17.53
CA TRP A 189 3.23 -0.67 -16.26
C TRP A 189 1.73 -0.32 -16.41
N PRO A 190 1.26 0.43 -17.45
CA PRO A 190 -0.18 0.62 -17.62
C PRO A 190 -0.92 -0.66 -18.02
N GLN A 191 -0.27 -1.54 -18.79
CA GLN A 191 -0.81 -2.83 -19.20
C GLN A 191 -0.97 -3.74 -17.98
N VAL A 192 -0.03 -3.73 -17.04
CA VAL A 192 -0.17 -4.46 -15.77
C VAL A 192 -1.44 -4.03 -15.03
N ALA A 193 -1.73 -2.72 -14.97
CA ALA A 193 -2.95 -2.22 -14.33
C ALA A 193 -4.24 -2.75 -15.01
N ALA A 194 -4.23 -2.92 -16.33
CA ALA A 194 -5.33 -3.52 -17.08
C ALA A 194 -5.43 -5.04 -16.85
N GLU A 195 -4.30 -5.74 -16.85
CA GLU A 195 -4.22 -7.20 -16.61
C GLU A 195 -4.74 -7.58 -15.22
N ILE A 196 -4.42 -6.79 -14.20
CA ILE A 196 -4.92 -7.01 -12.83
C ILE A 196 -6.34 -6.46 -12.61
N GLY A 197 -6.95 -5.83 -13.63
CA GLY A 197 -8.33 -5.36 -13.59
C GLY A 197 -8.58 -4.14 -12.71
N VAL A 198 -7.57 -3.29 -12.49
CA VAL A 198 -7.72 -2.03 -11.71
C VAL A 198 -7.84 -0.81 -12.61
N PHE A 199 -7.73 -1.00 -13.92
CA PHE A 199 -7.87 0.02 -14.94
C PHE A 199 -8.51 -0.57 -16.20
N PHE A 200 -9.36 0.23 -16.86
CA PHE A 200 -10.04 -0.14 -18.09
C PHE A 200 -9.83 0.95 -19.15
N PRO A 201 -8.97 0.70 -20.17
CA PRO A 201 -8.61 1.70 -21.16
C PRO A 201 -9.78 2.19 -22.02
N ASP A 202 -10.77 1.33 -22.26
CA ASP A 202 -11.87 1.64 -23.18
C ASP A 202 -13.12 2.14 -22.44
N GLY A 203 -13.06 2.31 -21.11
CA GLY A 203 -14.24 2.61 -20.27
C GLY A 203 -15.31 1.52 -20.26
N ALA A 204 -15.11 0.40 -20.97
CA ALA A 204 -16.14 -0.58 -21.30
C ALA A 204 -16.33 -1.71 -20.27
N ALA A 205 -15.55 -1.77 -19.19
CA ALA A 205 -15.52 -2.96 -18.35
C ALA A 205 -16.58 -3.02 -17.23
N ASP A 206 -17.34 -1.95 -16.98
CA ASP A 206 -18.32 -1.93 -15.89
C ASP A 206 -19.69 -2.55 -16.26
N ALA A 207 -19.96 -2.86 -17.53
CA ALA A 207 -21.28 -3.37 -17.90
C ALA A 207 -21.44 -4.90 -17.80
N ASN A 208 -20.37 -5.70 -17.85
CA ASN A 208 -20.49 -7.15 -18.08
C ASN A 208 -19.56 -8.07 -17.28
N ARG A 209 -18.72 -7.55 -16.37
CA ARG A 209 -17.96 -8.41 -15.45
C ARG A 209 -18.67 -8.47 -14.11
N SER A 210 -19.27 -9.63 -13.82
CA SER A 210 -19.85 -9.97 -12.53
C SER A 210 -18.97 -9.49 -11.37
N PRO A 211 -19.56 -8.95 -10.28
CA PRO A 211 -18.82 -8.48 -9.13
C PRO A 211 -17.90 -9.61 -8.65
N LEU A 212 -16.64 -9.27 -8.38
CA LEU A 212 -15.68 -10.15 -7.70
C LEU A 212 -16.41 -10.89 -6.58
N PRO A 213 -16.22 -12.22 -6.41
CA PRO A 213 -16.91 -12.95 -5.36
C PRO A 213 -16.59 -12.30 -4.03
N HIS A 214 -17.60 -11.66 -3.43
CA HIS A 214 -17.53 -11.07 -2.10
C HIS A 214 -17.20 -12.19 -1.11
N ARG A 215 -15.92 -12.40 -0.85
CA ARG A 215 -15.44 -13.26 0.24
C ARG A 215 -15.43 -12.45 1.54
N TYR A 216 -16.58 -11.88 1.90
CA TYR A 216 -16.86 -11.48 3.27
C TYR A 216 -17.74 -12.57 3.87
N GLY A 217 -17.11 -13.49 4.61
CA GLY A 217 -17.84 -14.41 5.47
C GLY A 217 -18.63 -13.59 6.49
N ARG A 218 -19.95 -13.71 6.46
CA ARG A 218 -20.80 -13.31 7.59
C ARG A 218 -20.35 -14.08 8.83
N PRO A 219 -20.16 -13.44 9.99
CA PRO A 219 -20.21 -14.16 11.25
C PRO A 219 -21.62 -14.75 11.39
N GLY A 220 -21.72 -16.06 11.60
CA GLY A 220 -22.98 -16.76 11.81
C GLY A 220 -23.69 -16.28 13.08
N PRO A 221 -25.02 -16.45 13.18
CA PRO A 221 -25.76 -16.10 14.38
C PRO A 221 -25.29 -16.96 15.56
N LEU A 222 -25.05 -16.31 16.70
CA LEU A 222 -24.89 -16.98 17.98
C LEU A 222 -26.25 -17.56 18.36
N SER A 223 -26.32 -18.89 18.42
CA SER A 223 -27.36 -19.67 19.09
C SER A 223 -26.78 -20.30 20.34
#